data_AF-A0A0S8FRD9-F1
#
_entry.id   AF-A0A0S8FRD9-F1
#
_cell.length_a   1.000
_cell.length_b   1.000
_cell.length_c   1.000
_cell.angle_alpha   90.00
_cell.angle_beta   90.00
_cell.angle_gamma   90.00
#
_symmetry.space_group_name_H-M   'P 1'
#
loop_
_entity.id
_entity.type
_entity.pdbx_description
1 polymer ?
#
loop_
_entity_poly.entity_id
_entity_poly.type
_entity_poly.pdbx_seq_one_letter_code
_entity_poly.pdbx_strand_id
1 'polypeptide(L)'
;MADKASHNQGADQATPASFEQNLQALEDAVRRLEEGNLPLEESLHLYEDGVRAFRACQKMLQEADLKVRKLVETLEGELKEEAFEPPEQ
;
A
#
# COMPACT_ATOMS: atom_id res chain seq x y z
N MET A 1 25.43 34.69 19.16
CA MET A 1 24.12 35.20 19.61
C MET A 1 23.15 34.85 18.48
N ALA A 2 22.49 33.69 18.54
CA ALA A 2 21.15 33.47 19.14
C ALA A 2 20.10 34.32 18.39
N ASP A 3 19.05 33.82 17.74
CA ASP A 3 18.01 32.86 18.18
C ASP A 3 17.25 32.33 16.93
N LYS A 4 17.08 31.00 16.76
CA LYS A 4 15.91 30.16 17.11
C LYS A 4 14.67 30.25 16.20
N ALA A 5 14.47 29.11 15.52
CA ALA A 5 13.25 28.30 15.47
C ALA A 5 11.92 28.90 14.99
N SER A 6 11.50 28.43 13.80
CA SER A 6 10.27 27.64 13.70
C SER A 6 10.24 26.90 12.37
N HIS A 7 10.86 25.71 12.33
CA HIS A 7 10.44 24.68 11.40
C HIS A 7 9.44 23.82 12.17
N ASN A 8 8.15 24.14 11.98
CA ASN A 8 7.05 23.49 12.68
C ASN A 8 6.95 22.04 12.19
N GLN A 9 7.30 21.11 13.08
CA GLN A 9 7.15 19.67 12.91
C GLN A 9 5.67 19.32 12.80
N GLY A 10 5.24 18.91 11.60
CA GLY A 10 3.93 18.33 11.35
C GLY A 10 4.01 16.80 11.41
N ALA A 11 3.40 16.25 12.45
CA ALA A 11 2.96 14.87 12.67
C ALA A 11 3.36 13.80 11.63
N ASP A 12 4.11 12.81 12.12
CA ASP A 12 4.27 11.46 11.57
C ASP A 12 2.90 10.82 11.27
N GLN A 13 2.39 11.06 10.07
CA GLN A 13 1.33 10.26 9.48
C GLN A 13 2.06 9.22 8.63
N ALA A 14 2.28 8.03 9.20
CA ALA A 14 2.86 6.91 8.46
C ALA A 14 1.96 6.61 7.25
N THR A 15 2.33 7.13 6.09
CA THR A 15 1.70 6.78 4.82
C THR A 15 1.87 5.28 4.62
N PRO A 16 0.81 4.54 4.25
CA PRO A 16 0.94 3.14 3.91
C PRO A 16 2.04 2.96 2.87
N ALA A 17 2.97 2.04 3.10
CA ALA A 17 4.05 1.75 2.17
C ALA A 17 3.49 1.42 0.77
N SER A 18 4.19 1.86 -0.28
CA SER A 18 3.79 1.60 -1.66
C SER A 18 3.93 0.11 -2.02
N PHE A 19 3.39 -0.28 -3.18
CA PHE A 19 3.49 -1.66 -3.65
C PHE A 19 4.96 -2.06 -3.84
N GLU A 20 5.74 -1.18 -4.47
CA GLU A 20 7.16 -1.37 -4.74
C GLU A 20 7.98 -1.49 -3.45
N GLN A 21 7.62 -0.72 -2.42
CA GLN A 21 8.28 -0.79 -1.12
C GLN A 21 7.99 -2.11 -0.40
N ASN A 22 6.73 -2.59 -0.43
CA ASN A 22 6.38 -3.88 0.15
C ASN A 22 7.01 -5.04 -0.65
N LEU A 23 7.06 -4.93 -1.98
CA LEU A 23 7.71 -5.92 -2.83
C LEU A 23 9.21 -6.01 -2.51
N GLN A 24 9.90 -4.87 -2.42
CA GLN A 24 11.31 -4.83 -2.05
C GLN A 24 11.55 -5.46 -0.67
N ALA A 25 10.72 -5.13 0.33
CA ALA A 25 10.85 -5.70 1.66
C ALA A 25 10.67 -7.23 1.66
N LEU A 26 9.73 -7.75 0.85
CA LEU A 26 9.53 -9.18 0.67
C LEU A 26 10.75 -9.84 0.01
N GLU A 27 11.26 -9.28 -1.08
CA GLU A 27 12.44 -9.79 -1.78
C GLU A 27 13.68 -9.82 -0.88
N ASP A 28 13.86 -8.77 -0.07
CA ASP A 28 14.96 -8.67 0.88
C ASP A 28 14.84 -9.72 1.99
N ALA A 29 13.64 -9.94 2.51
CA ALA A 29 13.38 -10.97 3.51
C ALA A 29 13.66 -12.37 2.96
N VAL A 30 13.18 -12.68 1.75
CA VAL A 30 13.42 -13.97 1.08
C VAL A 30 14.92 -14.19 0.87
N ARG A 31 15.61 -13.20 0.29
CA ARG A 31 17.06 -13.29 0.04
C ARG A 31 17.84 -13.59 1.32
N ARG A 32 17.54 -12.89 2.42
CA ARG A 32 18.21 -13.12 3.72
C ARG A 32 17.90 -14.48 4.30
N LEU A 33 16.67 -14.97 4.16
CA LEU A 33 16.29 -16.31 4.61
C LEU A 33 17.03 -17.41 3.80
N GLU A 34 17.21 -17.20 2.50
CA GLU A 34 17.92 -18.13 1.61
C GLU A 34 19.44 -18.20 1.86
N GLU A 35 20.04 -17.12 2.40
CA GLU A 35 21.45 -17.11 2.81
C GLU A 35 21.76 -18.11 3.94
N GLY A 36 20.76 -18.51 4.74
CA GLY A 36 20.83 -19.62 5.68
C GLY A 36 21.77 -19.47 6.88
N ASN A 37 22.39 -18.30 7.07
CA ASN A 37 23.37 -18.03 8.13
C ASN A 37 22.81 -17.12 9.24
N LEU A 38 21.54 -17.31 9.59
CA LEU A 38 20.83 -16.48 10.56
C LEU A 38 20.50 -17.26 11.83
N PRO A 39 20.56 -16.63 13.03
CA PRO A 39 19.96 -17.19 14.23
C PRO A 39 18.47 -17.46 14.04
N LEU A 40 17.95 -18.51 14.68
CA LEU A 40 16.54 -18.91 14.55
C LEU A 40 15.56 -17.75 14.82
N GLU A 41 15.81 -16.96 15.86
CA GLU A 41 14.96 -15.83 16.23
C GLU A 41 14.93 -14.76 15.13
N GLU A 42 16.07 -14.50 14.49
CA GLU A 42 16.13 -13.57 13.36
C GLU A 42 15.43 -14.14 12.12
N SER A 43 15.56 -15.44 11.85
CA SER A 43 14.81 -16.11 10.78
C SER A 43 13.30 -16.02 10.98
N LEU A 44 12.82 -16.15 12.23
CA LEU A 44 11.40 -16.01 12.55
C LEU A 44 10.92 -14.58 12.32
N HIS A 45 11.68 -13.58 12.76
CA HIS A 45 11.35 -12.17 12.50
C HIS A 45 11.29 -11.85 11.01
N LEU A 46 12.28 -12.28 10.22
CA LEU A 46 12.28 -12.09 8.77
C LEU A 46 11.10 -12.78 8.08
N TYR A 47 10.73 -13.97 8.54
CA TYR A 47 9.56 -14.67 8.04
C TYR A 47 8.28 -13.88 8.31
N GLU A 48 8.08 -13.39 9.54
CA GLU A 48 6.91 -12.59 9.90
C GLU A 48 6.80 -11.30 9.08
N ASP A 49 7.93 -10.60 8.91
CA ASP A 49 7.98 -9.37 8.12
C ASP A 49 7.74 -9.64 6.63
N GLY A 50 8.33 -10.71 6.09
CA GLY A 50 8.06 -11.18 4.73
C GLY A 50 6.57 -11.50 4.51
N VAL A 51 5.94 -12.22 5.45
CA VAL A 51 4.49 -12.51 5.39
C VAL A 51 3.66 -11.24 5.44
N ARG A 52 4.04 -10.26 6.27
CA ARG A 52 3.36 -8.97 6.35
C ARG A 52 3.43 -8.21 5.03
N ALA A 53 4.63 -8.10 4.46
CA ALA A 53 4.87 -7.46 3.17
C ALA A 53 4.10 -8.14 2.03
N PHE A 54 4.12 -9.48 1.99
CA PHE A 54 3.36 -10.28 1.04
C PHE A 54 1.85 -10.00 1.11
N ARG A 55 1.27 -9.99 2.32
CA ARG A 55 -0.15 -9.68 2.51
C ARG A 55 -0.51 -8.27 2.06
N ALA A 56 0.38 -7.30 2.30
CA ALA A 56 0.19 -5.94 1.82
C ALA A 56 0.17 -5.89 0.29
N CYS A 57 1.13 -6.52 -0.39
CA CYS A 57 1.14 -6.65 -1.85
C CYS A 57 -0.15 -7.27 -2.39
N GLN A 58 -0.60 -8.39 -1.80
CA GLN A 58 -1.84 -9.06 -2.21
C GLN A 58 -3.06 -8.14 -2.10
N LYS A 59 -3.18 -7.40 -0.99
CA LYS A 59 -4.28 -6.46 -0.79
C LYS A 59 -4.28 -5.36 -1.85
N MET A 60 -3.13 -4.77 -2.14
CA MET A 60 -3.01 -3.71 -3.14
C MET A 60 -3.37 -4.21 -4.55
N LEU A 61 -2.96 -5.43 -4.89
CA LEU A 61 -3.31 -6.06 -6.17
C LEU A 61 -4.82 -6.35 -6.26
N GLN A 62 -5.44 -6.82 -5.18
CA GLN A 62 -6.90 -7.02 -5.14
C GLN A 62 -7.65 -5.71 -5.34
N GLU A 63 -7.22 -4.63 -4.67
CA GLU A 63 -7.82 -3.31 -4.84
C GLU A 63 -7.63 -2.76 -6.26
N ALA A 64 -6.48 -3.00 -6.87
CA ALA A 64 -6.21 -2.62 -8.26
C ALA A 64 -7.11 -3.38 -9.24
N ASP A 65 -7.25 -4.71 -9.08
CA ASP A 65 -8.14 -5.55 -9.89
C ASP A 65 -9.60 -5.08 -9.80
N LEU A 66 -10.09 -4.78 -8.59
CA LEU A 66 -11.45 -4.22 -8.39
C LEU A 66 -11.64 -2.88 -9.10
N LYS A 67 -10.64 -1.99 -9.08
CA LYS A 67 -10.71 -0.71 -9.79
C LYS A 67 -10.74 -0.90 -11.31
N VAL A 68 -9.91 -1.80 -11.84
CA VAL A 68 -9.90 -2.13 -13.27
C VAL A 68 -11.25 -2.70 -13.70
N ARG A 69 -11.81 -3.65 -12.96
CA ARG A 69 -13.13 -4.24 -13.28
C ARG A 69 -14.24 -3.18 -13.33
N LYS A 70 -14.30 -2.29 -12.34
CA LYS A 70 -15.28 -1.18 -12.34
C LYS A 70 -15.11 -0.26 -13.55
N LEU A 71 -13.88 0.03 -13.96
CA LEU A 71 -13.61 0.85 -15.14
C LEU A 71 -14.06 0.13 -16.42
N VAL A 72 -13.80 -1.17 -16.54
CA VAL A 72 -14.25 -1.99 -17.67
C VAL A 72 -15.78 -2.03 -17.74
N GLU A 73 -16.47 -2.29 -16.63
CA GLU A 73 -17.94 -2.25 -16.54
C GLU A 73 -18.49 -0.87 -16.96
N THR A 74 -17.83 0.21 -16.56
CA THR A 74 -18.23 1.59 -16.96
C THR A 74 -18.02 1.82 -18.46
N LEU A 75 -16.93 1.32 -19.05
CA LEU A 75 -16.62 1.46 -20.48
C LEU A 75 -17.52 0.59 -21.36
N GLU A 76 -17.91 -0.60 -20.88
CA GLU A 76 -18.72 -1.57 -21.63
C GLU A 76 -20.23 -1.33 -21.54
N GLY A 77 -20.72 -0.40 -20.70
CA GLY A 77 -22.06 0.18 -20.86
C GLY A 77 -22.96 0.24 -19.64
N GLU A 78 -22.51 0.81 -18.52
CA GLU A 78 -23.42 1.50 -17.60
C GLU A 78 -23.25 3.02 -17.72
N LEU A 79 -23.91 3.61 -18.73
CA LEU A 79 -24.42 4.96 -18.58
C LEU A 79 -25.55 4.91 -17.54
N LYS A 80 -25.23 5.24 -16.29
CA LYS A 80 -26.29 5.57 -15.34
C LYS A 80 -26.86 6.92 -15.74
N GLU A 81 -28.04 6.90 -16.35
CA GLU A 81 -28.93 8.05 -16.38
C GLU A 81 -29.32 8.35 -14.92
N GLU A 82 -28.58 9.24 -14.26
CA GLU A 82 -29.20 9.98 -13.17
C GLU A 82 -30.26 10.88 -13.79
N ALA A 83 -31.52 10.67 -13.40
CA ALA A 83 -32.59 11.58 -13.75
C ALA A 83 -32.16 12.98 -13.29
N PHE A 84 -31.96 13.89 -14.25
CA PHE A 84 -31.69 15.28 -13.96
C PHE A 84 -32.92 15.86 -13.26
N GLU A 85 -32.86 15.97 -11.93
CA GLU A 85 -33.83 16.76 -11.18
C GLU A 85 -33.48 18.24 -11.41
N PRO A 86 -34.34 19.00 -12.12
CA PRO A 86 -34.13 20.43 -12.26
C PRO A 86 -34.14 21.03 -10.85
N PRO A 87 -33.28 22.01 -10.55
CA PRO A 87 -33.35 22.71 -9.27
C PRO A 87 -34.78 23.26 -9.09
N GLU A 88 -35.46 22.84 -8.02
CA GLU A 88 -36.72 23.45 -7.61
C GLU A 88 -36.49 24.95 -7.40
N GLN A 89 -37.38 25.73 -7.98
CA GLN A 89 -37.27 27.18 -8.24
C GLN A 89 -37.05 28.03 -6.98
#